data_AF-A0A6M2CI35-F1
#
_entry.id   AF-A0A6M2CI35-F1
#
_cell.length_a   1.000
_cell.length_b   1.000
_cell.length_c   1.000
_cell.angle_alpha   90.00
_cell.angle_beta   90.00
_cell.angle_gamma   90.00
#
_symmetry.space_group_name_H-M   'P 1'
#
loop_
_entity.id
_entity.type
_entity.pdbx_description
1 polymer ?
#
loop_
_entity_poly.entity_id
_entity_poly.type
_entity_poly.pdbx_seq_one_letter_code
_entity_poly.pdbx_strand_id
1 'polypeptide(L)'
;AKSWSFSAARLFFGPTGTYSARKKTRPSQLCSSLNINAQIMAPVFGYWDVRGLGQPIRNLLVYKGVQFEDKRYKFGPAPDYDRGEWLREKYTLGLRFPNLPYYIDNDVRLTQSLAILRYLGRKHGLAANNDKEMVELDVLEQQARDLVLILSYAARPQPRYREGLTSYAENIKDMLDPWSRHLTSREWALGDRLTYVDFVLYEGLDWHREFKPEALAMYPPLVHYLRRFEELPNVKEYFASDKFKKWPITGPLRPWGHIK
;
A
#
# COMPACT_ATOMS: atom_id res chain seq x y z
N ALA A 1 41.44 -19.02 -32.55
CA ALA A 1 42.04 -17.75 -32.09
C ALA A 1 41.44 -17.38 -30.73
N LYS A 2 42.30 -17.31 -29.71
CA LYS A 2 42.13 -16.75 -28.35
C LYS A 2 41.11 -17.39 -27.40
N SER A 3 41.56 -18.48 -26.77
CA SER A 3 41.28 -18.81 -25.38
C SER A 3 42.09 -17.90 -24.45
N TRP A 4 41.56 -17.55 -23.28
CA TRP A 4 42.33 -16.98 -22.16
C TRP A 4 41.97 -17.74 -20.89
N SER A 5 42.93 -18.50 -20.39
CA SER A 5 42.95 -19.06 -19.04
C SER A 5 43.49 -18.00 -18.08
N PHE A 6 42.99 -17.98 -16.85
CA PHE A 6 43.66 -17.29 -15.74
C PHE A 6 44.15 -18.34 -14.75
N SER A 7 45.47 -18.34 -14.57
CA SER A 7 46.24 -19.27 -13.75
C SER A 7 46.22 -18.85 -12.28
N ALA A 8 46.14 -19.83 -11.39
CA ALA A 8 46.33 -19.68 -9.95
C ALA A 8 47.77 -19.26 -9.62
N ALA A 9 47.93 -18.36 -8.66
CA ALA A 9 49.22 -18.02 -8.05
C ALA A 9 49.23 -18.43 -6.58
N ARG A 10 50.28 -19.17 -6.21
CA ARG A 10 50.54 -19.79 -4.91
C ARG A 10 51.04 -18.77 -3.87
N LEU A 11 50.63 -19.07 -2.64
CA LEU A 11 51.30 -18.91 -1.34
C LEU A 11 52.81 -18.60 -1.36
N PHE A 12 53.22 -17.64 -0.53
CA PHE A 12 54.55 -17.58 0.08
C PHE A 12 54.42 -17.33 1.60
N PHE A 13 55.18 -18.11 2.37
CA PHE A 13 55.30 -18.08 3.83
C PHE A 13 56.64 -17.45 4.26
N GLY A 14 56.60 -16.65 5.33
CA GLY A 14 57.68 -16.43 6.32
C GLY A 14 58.67 -15.27 6.11
N PRO A 15 59.38 -14.78 7.16
CA PRO A 15 59.51 -15.34 8.51
C PRO A 15 59.23 -14.37 9.69
N THR A 16 59.26 -14.99 10.86
CA THR A 16 59.12 -14.55 12.26
C THR A 16 60.06 -13.43 12.74
N GLY A 17 59.55 -12.54 13.58
CA GLY A 17 60.35 -11.65 14.44
C GLY A 17 59.62 -11.37 15.76
N THR A 18 60.29 -11.65 16.88
CA THR A 18 59.76 -11.59 18.25
C THR A 18 60.31 -10.41 19.07
N TYR A 19 59.48 -9.96 20.03
CA TYR A 19 59.76 -9.18 21.26
C TYR A 19 60.07 -7.67 21.20
N SER A 20 59.15 -6.87 21.73
CA SER A 20 59.41 -5.97 22.87
C SER A 20 58.11 -5.45 23.48
N ALA A 21 57.89 -5.73 24.77
CA ALA A 21 56.78 -5.20 25.55
C ALA A 21 57.06 -3.75 25.97
N ARG A 22 56.19 -2.81 25.58
CA ARG A 22 56.11 -1.48 26.21
C ARG A 22 54.75 -1.30 26.87
N LYS A 23 54.77 -1.16 28.19
CA LYS A 23 53.64 -0.73 29.02
C LYS A 23 53.42 0.78 28.89
N LYS A 24 52.14 1.18 29.09
CA LYS A 24 51.60 2.55 29.28
C LYS A 24 51.41 3.30 27.95
N THR A 25 50.24 3.83 27.60
CA THR A 25 49.20 4.53 28.37
C THR A 25 47.84 4.41 27.65
N ARG A 26 46.73 4.30 28.41
CA ARG A 26 45.37 4.44 27.85
C ARG A 26 45.12 5.90 27.47
N PRO A 27 44.71 6.23 26.24
CA PRO A 27 44.00 7.47 25.97
C PRO A 27 42.55 7.27 26.38
N SER A 28 42.07 8.20 27.21
CA SER A 28 40.70 8.38 27.66
C SER A 28 39.67 8.20 26.55
N GLN A 29 38.65 7.38 26.84
CA GLN A 29 37.37 7.41 26.16
C GLN A 29 36.80 8.83 26.23
N LEU A 30 36.79 9.50 25.07
CA LEU A 30 35.85 10.55 24.74
C LEU A 30 35.50 10.36 23.27
N CYS A 31 34.89 9.21 22.96
CA CYS A 31 33.91 9.19 21.88
C CYS A 31 32.76 10.05 22.41
N SER A 32 32.74 11.31 22.01
CA SER A 32 31.54 12.13 22.04
C SER A 32 30.44 11.31 21.37
N SER A 33 29.51 10.78 22.16
CA SER A 33 28.26 10.27 21.64
C SER A 33 27.62 11.43 20.90
N LEU A 34 27.70 11.41 19.58
CA LEU A 34 26.78 12.16 18.73
C LEU A 34 25.40 11.65 19.14
N ASN A 35 24.72 12.42 19.98
CA ASN A 35 23.28 12.33 20.19
C ASN A 35 22.65 12.72 18.86
N ILE A 36 22.64 11.78 17.91
CA ILE A 36 21.73 11.82 16.78
C ILE A 36 20.39 11.39 17.35
N ASN A 37 19.76 12.29 18.12
CA ASN A 37 18.32 12.29 18.22
C ASN A 37 17.81 12.72 16.84
N ALA A 38 17.88 11.81 15.86
CA ALA A 38 17.03 11.88 14.70
C ALA A 38 15.62 11.78 15.27
N GLN A 39 14.99 12.94 15.44
CA GLN A 39 13.63 13.02 15.94
C GLN A 39 12.78 12.22 14.96
N ILE A 40 12.36 11.01 15.37
CA ILE A 40 11.56 10.12 14.55
C ILE A 40 10.24 10.85 14.34
N MET A 41 10.13 11.53 13.20
CA MET A 41 8.90 12.23 12.84
C MET A 41 7.85 11.17 12.49
N ALA A 42 6.60 11.44 12.87
CA ALA A 42 5.50 10.62 12.41
C ALA A 42 5.51 10.60 10.87
N PRO A 43 5.34 9.43 10.23
CA PRO A 43 5.25 9.36 8.78
C PRO A 43 4.13 10.25 8.24
N VAL A 44 4.30 10.77 7.02
CA VAL A 44 3.30 11.55 6.32
C VAL A 44 2.74 10.72 5.18
N PHE A 45 1.42 10.52 5.17
CA PHE A 45 0.69 9.93 4.07
C PHE A 45 -0.11 11.01 3.34
N GLY A 46 0.18 11.21 2.05
CA GLY A 46 -0.48 12.24 1.24
C GLY A 46 -1.39 11.65 0.18
N TYR A 47 -2.64 12.10 0.14
CA TYR A 47 -3.58 11.76 -0.93
C TYR A 47 -4.67 12.84 -1.09
N TRP A 48 -5.48 12.70 -2.15
CA TRP A 48 -6.71 13.47 -2.26
C TRP A 48 -7.63 13.19 -1.07
N ASP A 49 -8.48 14.17 -0.74
CA ASP A 49 -9.48 14.06 0.32
C ASP A 49 -10.71 13.23 -0.10
N VAL A 50 -10.42 12.01 -0.56
CA VAL A 50 -11.36 10.97 -0.97
C VAL A 50 -10.86 9.62 -0.44
N ARG A 51 -11.68 8.59 -0.55
CA ARG A 51 -11.30 7.21 -0.21
C ARG A 51 -10.21 6.69 -1.16
N GLY A 52 -10.58 6.49 -2.43
CA GLY A 52 -9.70 6.20 -3.56
C GLY A 52 -8.60 5.18 -3.30
N LEU A 53 -7.45 5.36 -3.96
CA LEU A 53 -6.28 4.47 -3.81
C LEU A 53 -5.56 4.64 -2.47
N GLY A 54 -5.95 5.64 -1.65
CA GLY A 54 -5.32 5.91 -0.38
C GLY A 54 -5.88 5.09 0.78
N GLN A 55 -7.14 4.64 0.68
CA GLN A 55 -7.79 3.94 1.77
C GLN A 55 -7.13 2.61 2.17
N PRO A 56 -6.65 1.75 1.24
CA PRO A 56 -5.90 0.55 1.64
C PRO A 56 -4.70 0.86 2.54
N ILE A 57 -3.99 1.96 2.24
CA ILE A 57 -2.79 2.40 2.97
C ILE A 57 -3.17 2.91 4.36
N ARG A 58 -4.23 3.73 4.45
CA ARG A 58 -4.78 4.20 5.74
C ARG A 58 -5.20 3.02 6.61
N ASN A 59 -5.97 2.08 6.05
CA ASN A 59 -6.43 0.89 6.76
C ASN A 59 -5.24 0.08 7.30
N LEU A 60 -4.15 -0.09 6.52
CA LEU A 60 -2.95 -0.81 6.97
C LEU A 60 -2.24 -0.08 8.12
N LEU A 61 -2.02 1.22 7.99
CA LEU A 61 -1.40 2.03 9.05
C LEU A 61 -2.21 1.98 10.35
N VAL A 62 -3.54 2.12 10.25
CA VAL A 62 -4.48 1.99 11.37
C VAL A 62 -4.44 0.60 11.99
N TYR A 63 -4.52 -0.45 11.16
CA TYR A 63 -4.44 -1.84 11.63
C TYR A 63 -3.17 -2.08 12.44
N LYS A 64 -2.03 -1.54 12.00
CA LYS A 64 -0.75 -1.65 12.70
C LYS A 64 -0.55 -0.64 13.83
N GLY A 65 -1.52 0.23 14.11
CA GLY A 65 -1.44 1.24 15.18
C GLY A 65 -0.38 2.32 14.93
N VAL A 66 0.01 2.53 13.66
CA VAL A 66 1.01 3.53 13.30
C VAL A 66 0.38 4.92 13.41
N GLN A 67 1.02 5.81 14.19
CA GLN A 67 0.65 7.23 14.21
C GLN A 67 1.26 7.91 12.97
N PHE A 68 0.44 8.59 12.17
CA PHE A 68 0.86 9.25 10.94
C PHE A 68 0.07 10.53 10.69
N GLU A 69 0.66 11.47 9.95
CA GLU A 69 -0.05 12.62 9.41
C GLU A 69 -0.80 12.20 8.13
N ASP A 70 -2.13 12.33 8.12
CA ASP A 70 -2.98 12.10 6.94
C ASP A 70 -3.18 13.43 6.18
N LYS A 71 -2.21 13.78 5.33
CA LYS A 71 -2.25 14.99 4.50
C LYS A 71 -3.26 14.80 3.37
N ARG A 72 -4.37 15.52 3.47
CA ARG A 72 -5.51 15.45 2.54
C ARG A 72 -5.62 16.70 1.68
N TYR A 73 -5.38 16.55 0.38
CA TYR A 73 -5.53 17.64 -0.60
C TYR A 73 -6.99 17.73 -1.07
N LYS A 74 -7.56 18.93 -1.06
CA LYS A 74 -8.93 19.18 -1.50
C LYS A 74 -8.97 19.60 -2.97
N PHE A 75 -10.07 19.25 -3.63
CA PHE A 75 -10.45 19.87 -4.89
C PHE A 75 -11.14 21.20 -4.61
N GLY A 76 -10.94 22.19 -5.48
CA GLY A 76 -11.72 23.42 -5.49
C GLY A 76 -13.21 23.17 -5.78
N PRO A 77 -14.05 24.22 -5.72
CA PRO A 77 -15.48 24.09 -6.00
C PRO A 77 -15.76 23.65 -7.44
N ALA A 78 -16.94 23.06 -7.65
CA ALA A 78 -17.47 22.79 -8.99
C ALA A 78 -17.73 24.11 -9.75
N PRO A 79 -17.67 24.12 -11.10
CA PRO A 79 -17.37 22.97 -11.98
C PRO A 79 -15.87 22.74 -12.19
N ASP A 80 -15.01 23.65 -11.72
CA ASP A 80 -13.60 23.67 -12.10
C ASP A 80 -12.77 22.60 -11.37
N TYR A 81 -13.15 22.28 -10.13
CA TYR A 81 -12.46 21.29 -9.29
C TYR A 81 -10.94 21.50 -9.26
N ASP A 82 -10.52 22.74 -8.96
CA ASP A 82 -9.11 23.13 -8.94
C ASP A 82 -8.25 22.17 -8.11
N ARG A 83 -7.03 21.91 -8.58
CA ARG A 83 -6.07 20.99 -7.96
C ARG A 83 -4.90 21.73 -7.32
N GLY A 84 -5.02 23.04 -7.15
CA GLY A 84 -3.95 23.96 -6.75
C GLY A 84 -3.28 23.57 -5.44
N GLU A 85 -4.02 23.05 -4.44
CA GLU A 85 -3.43 22.59 -3.18
C GLU A 85 -2.31 21.57 -3.40
N TRP A 86 -2.57 20.53 -4.19
CA TRP A 86 -1.55 19.53 -4.52
C TRP A 86 -0.49 20.10 -5.47
N LEU A 87 -0.90 20.84 -6.50
CA LEU A 87 0.03 21.33 -7.53
C LEU A 87 1.11 22.26 -6.97
N ARG A 88 0.81 23.00 -5.89
CA ARG A 88 1.79 23.84 -5.18
C ARG A 88 2.87 23.04 -4.44
N GLU A 89 2.54 21.88 -3.89
CA GLU A 89 3.47 21.04 -3.12
C GLU A 89 4.12 19.93 -3.96
N LYS A 90 3.55 19.58 -5.12
CA LYS A 90 3.93 18.41 -5.92
C LYS A 90 5.44 18.23 -6.09
N TYR A 91 6.16 19.31 -6.39
CA TYR A 91 7.61 19.25 -6.68
C TYR A 91 8.50 19.68 -5.50
N THR A 92 7.93 19.98 -4.32
CA THR A 92 8.69 20.44 -3.15
C THR A 92 9.02 19.32 -2.16
N LEU A 93 8.37 18.16 -2.29
CA LEU A 93 8.44 17.04 -1.33
C LEU A 93 9.65 16.10 -1.53
N GLY A 94 10.48 16.34 -2.54
CA GLY A 94 11.64 15.48 -2.85
C GLY A 94 11.27 14.09 -3.38
N LEU A 95 10.07 13.91 -3.93
CA LEU A 95 9.61 12.66 -4.53
C LEU A 95 10.30 12.42 -5.88
N ARG A 96 10.85 11.22 -6.11
CA ARG A 96 11.49 10.86 -7.40
C ARG A 96 10.53 10.95 -8.59
N PHE A 97 9.29 10.49 -8.39
CA PHE A 97 8.21 10.54 -9.38
C PHE A 97 6.97 11.17 -8.75
N PRO A 98 6.87 12.52 -8.68
CA PRO A 98 5.81 13.20 -7.94
C PRO A 98 4.39 12.78 -8.33
N ASN A 99 3.69 12.13 -7.41
CA ASN A 99 2.34 11.61 -7.63
C ASN A 99 1.58 11.42 -6.30
N LEU A 100 0.27 11.22 -6.39
CA LEU A 100 -0.58 10.80 -5.28
C LEU A 100 -1.10 9.36 -5.52
N PRO A 101 -1.10 8.48 -4.50
CA PRO A 101 -0.63 8.73 -3.14
C PRO A 101 0.90 8.77 -3.02
N TYR A 102 1.38 9.44 -1.97
CA TYR A 102 2.77 9.37 -1.51
C TYR A 102 2.85 8.98 -0.03
N TYR A 103 4.00 8.47 0.38
CA TYR A 103 4.35 8.16 1.76
C TYR A 103 5.78 8.63 2.06
N ILE A 104 5.95 9.40 3.13
CA ILE A 104 7.25 9.91 3.59
C ILE A 104 7.48 9.42 5.02
N ASP A 105 8.61 8.77 5.25
CA ASP A 105 8.99 8.21 6.54
C ASP A 105 10.51 8.29 6.69
N ASN A 106 10.97 9.30 7.43
CA ASN A 106 12.38 9.66 7.53
C ASN A 106 13.01 9.89 6.13
N ASP A 107 13.97 9.05 5.74
CA ASP A 107 14.62 9.11 4.43
C ASP A 107 13.80 8.46 3.31
N VAL A 108 12.80 7.65 3.65
CA VAL A 108 11.95 6.95 2.69
C VAL A 108 10.94 7.93 2.07
N ARG A 109 10.94 7.99 0.73
CA ARG A 109 10.02 8.79 -0.07
C ARG A 109 9.45 7.93 -1.19
N LEU A 110 8.19 7.54 -1.05
CA LEU A 110 7.53 6.61 -1.97
C LEU A 110 6.31 7.25 -2.62
N THR A 111 6.06 6.83 -3.86
CA THR A 111 4.82 7.04 -4.60
C THR A 111 4.38 5.69 -5.18
N GLN A 112 3.19 5.62 -5.75
CA GLN A 112 2.52 4.38 -6.21
C GLN A 112 1.94 3.58 -5.03
N SER A 113 0.62 3.40 -5.05
CA SER A 113 -0.11 2.80 -3.92
C SER A 113 0.37 1.39 -3.56
N LEU A 114 0.59 0.53 -4.55
CA LEU A 114 1.10 -0.83 -4.33
C LEU A 114 2.54 -0.84 -3.81
N ALA A 115 3.40 0.07 -4.29
CA ALA A 115 4.77 0.16 -3.78
C ALA A 115 4.80 0.58 -2.29
N ILE A 116 3.92 1.51 -1.91
CA ILE A 116 3.74 1.94 -0.50
C ILE A 116 3.24 0.76 0.34
N LEU A 117 2.20 0.05 -0.12
CA LEU A 117 1.66 -1.12 0.59
C LEU A 117 2.68 -2.25 0.75
N ARG A 118 3.46 -2.56 -0.30
CA ARG A 118 4.55 -3.54 -0.24
C ARG A 118 5.62 -3.13 0.78
N TYR A 119 5.99 -1.84 0.81
CA TYR A 119 6.94 -1.30 1.79
C TYR A 119 6.41 -1.47 3.22
N LEU A 120 5.18 -1.04 3.48
CA LEU A 120 4.55 -1.17 4.79
C LEU A 120 4.34 -2.63 5.18
N GLY A 121 3.99 -3.49 4.20
CA GLY A 121 3.85 -4.92 4.39
C GLY A 121 5.14 -5.55 4.89
N ARG A 122 6.28 -5.26 4.24
CA ARG A 122 7.59 -5.72 4.72
C ARG A 122 7.94 -5.13 6.09
N LYS A 123 7.72 -3.83 6.28
CA LYS A 123 8.04 -3.13 7.54
C LYS A 123 7.28 -3.69 8.75
N HIS A 124 6.06 -4.19 8.53
CA HIS A 124 5.14 -4.55 9.61
C HIS A 124 4.78 -6.04 9.67
N GLY A 125 5.49 -6.90 8.93
CA GLY A 125 5.29 -8.36 8.95
C GLY A 125 4.03 -8.83 8.21
N LEU A 126 3.55 -8.06 7.23
CA LEU A 126 2.37 -8.36 6.40
C LEU A 126 2.73 -8.68 4.93
N ALA A 127 4.02 -8.94 4.65
CA ALA A 127 4.48 -9.47 3.37
C ALA A 127 4.53 -11.01 3.41
N ALA A 128 4.77 -11.64 2.26
CA ALA A 128 5.07 -13.07 2.15
C ALA A 128 6.29 -13.47 3.00
N ASN A 129 6.25 -14.67 3.59
CA ASN A 129 7.35 -15.19 4.41
C ASN A 129 8.46 -15.86 3.60
N ASN A 130 8.15 -16.31 2.37
CA ASN A 130 9.03 -17.07 1.51
C ASN A 130 8.64 -16.89 0.04
N ASP A 131 9.48 -17.36 -0.87
CA ASP A 131 9.29 -17.19 -2.31
C ASP A 131 8.01 -17.84 -2.83
N LYS A 132 7.58 -18.97 -2.24
CA LYS A 132 6.34 -19.64 -2.63
C LYS A 132 5.12 -18.78 -2.29
N GLU A 133 5.08 -18.23 -1.08
CA GLU A 133 4.07 -17.25 -0.69
C GLU A 133 4.14 -15.99 -1.57
N MET A 134 5.34 -15.54 -1.95
CA MET A 134 5.51 -14.34 -2.77
C MET A 134 4.87 -14.49 -4.15
N VAL A 135 5.08 -15.64 -4.81
CA VAL A 135 4.48 -15.90 -6.14
C VAL A 135 2.96 -15.79 -6.10
N GLU A 136 2.33 -16.36 -5.08
CA GLU A 136 0.87 -16.29 -4.92
C GLU A 136 0.43 -14.87 -4.55
N LEU A 137 1.14 -14.22 -3.63
CA LEU A 137 0.85 -12.86 -3.19
C LEU A 137 0.93 -11.85 -4.34
N ASP A 138 1.88 -11.99 -5.26
CA ASP A 138 2.05 -11.13 -6.43
C ASP A 138 0.84 -11.23 -7.37
N VAL A 139 0.33 -12.44 -7.62
CA VAL A 139 -0.88 -12.63 -8.45
C VAL A 139 -2.11 -12.04 -7.76
N LEU A 140 -2.26 -12.30 -6.46
CA LEU A 140 -3.40 -11.80 -5.68
C LEU A 140 -3.40 -10.27 -5.59
N GLU A 141 -2.23 -9.63 -5.44
CA GLU A 141 -2.10 -8.17 -5.45
C GLU A 141 -2.61 -7.59 -6.76
N GLN A 142 -2.17 -8.14 -7.89
CA GLN A 142 -2.54 -7.66 -9.21
C GLN A 142 -4.05 -7.88 -9.48
N GLN A 143 -4.58 -9.05 -9.11
CA GLN A 143 -6.01 -9.33 -9.26
C GLN A 143 -6.88 -8.42 -8.37
N ALA A 144 -6.44 -8.14 -7.14
CA ALA A 144 -7.16 -7.25 -6.22
C ALA A 144 -7.12 -5.80 -6.72
N ARG A 145 -6.00 -5.42 -7.33
CA ARG A 145 -5.85 -4.12 -7.98
C ARG A 145 -6.80 -3.98 -9.16
N ASP A 146 -6.97 -5.02 -9.96
CA ASP A 146 -7.86 -5.02 -11.13
C ASP A 146 -9.33 -4.86 -10.76
N LEU A 147 -9.80 -5.43 -9.64
CA LEU A 147 -11.16 -5.15 -9.13
C LEU A 147 -11.43 -3.64 -9.02
N VAL A 148 -10.53 -2.91 -8.39
CA VAL A 148 -10.63 -1.44 -8.22
C VAL A 148 -10.57 -0.73 -9.58
N LEU A 149 -9.75 -1.25 -10.48
CA LEU A 149 -9.39 -0.61 -11.75
C LEU A 149 -10.52 -0.73 -12.78
N ILE A 150 -11.11 -1.91 -12.91
CA ILE A 150 -12.14 -2.20 -13.93
C ILE A 150 -13.42 -1.43 -13.61
N LEU A 151 -13.87 -1.42 -12.35
CA LEU A 151 -15.02 -0.58 -11.94
C LEU A 151 -14.74 0.92 -12.19
N SER A 152 -13.53 1.39 -11.88
CA SER A 152 -13.15 2.78 -12.15
C SER A 152 -13.13 3.11 -13.65
N TYR A 153 -12.76 2.15 -14.51
CA TYR A 153 -12.79 2.32 -15.96
C TYR A 153 -14.21 2.29 -16.53
N ALA A 154 -15.08 1.40 -16.04
CA ALA A 154 -16.50 1.40 -16.40
C ALA A 154 -17.17 2.74 -16.03
N ALA A 155 -16.74 3.35 -14.92
CA ALA A 155 -17.17 4.65 -14.44
C ALA A 155 -16.46 5.85 -15.13
N ARG A 156 -15.63 5.66 -16.17
CA ARG A 156 -14.88 6.76 -16.78
C ARG A 156 -15.83 7.81 -17.39
N PRO A 157 -15.59 9.11 -17.20
CA PRO A 157 -16.39 10.15 -17.85
C PRO A 157 -16.22 10.07 -19.38
N GLN A 158 -17.28 9.59 -20.04
CA GLN A 158 -17.41 9.50 -21.49
C GLN A 158 -18.90 9.62 -21.84
N PRO A 159 -19.27 10.00 -23.08
CA PRO A 159 -20.66 10.27 -23.45
C PRO A 159 -21.65 9.16 -23.08
N ARG A 160 -21.18 7.90 -23.08
CA ARG A 160 -21.97 6.69 -22.76
C ARG A 160 -21.48 5.97 -21.50
N TYR A 161 -20.96 6.70 -20.50
CA TYR A 161 -20.46 6.05 -19.27
C TYR A 161 -21.54 5.22 -18.54
N ARG A 162 -22.81 5.63 -18.64
CA ARG A 162 -23.94 4.88 -18.05
C ARG A 162 -24.10 3.50 -18.67
N GLU A 163 -23.96 3.38 -20.00
CA GLU A 163 -23.97 2.08 -20.69
C GLU A 163 -22.79 1.21 -20.23
N GLY A 164 -21.61 1.82 -20.05
CA GLY A 164 -20.44 1.13 -19.51
C GLY A 164 -20.66 0.58 -18.09
N LEU A 165 -21.29 1.35 -17.21
CA LEU A 165 -21.67 0.89 -15.87
C LEU A 165 -22.76 -0.18 -15.90
N THR A 166 -23.76 -0.06 -16.76
CA THR A 166 -24.80 -1.10 -16.94
C THR A 166 -24.18 -2.40 -17.39
N SER A 167 -23.35 -2.38 -18.44
CA SER A 167 -22.64 -3.56 -18.94
C SER A 167 -21.72 -4.17 -17.88
N TYR A 168 -21.04 -3.33 -17.08
CA TYR A 168 -20.25 -3.80 -15.95
C TYR A 168 -21.10 -4.49 -14.89
N ALA A 169 -22.27 -3.93 -14.54
CA ALA A 169 -23.18 -4.51 -13.57
C ALA A 169 -23.75 -5.86 -14.03
N GLU A 170 -24.06 -6.01 -15.32
CA GLU A 170 -24.53 -7.27 -15.92
C GLU A 170 -23.47 -8.38 -15.89
N ASN A 171 -22.20 -8.00 -15.98
CA ASN A 171 -21.06 -8.93 -15.99
C ASN A 171 -20.29 -8.97 -14.66
N ILE A 172 -20.83 -8.39 -13.58
CA ILE A 172 -20.14 -8.26 -12.29
C ILE A 172 -19.73 -9.61 -11.69
N LYS A 173 -20.45 -10.68 -12.03
CA LYS A 173 -20.12 -12.06 -11.63
C LYS A 173 -18.72 -12.49 -12.10
N ASP A 174 -18.26 -12.00 -13.26
CA ASP A 174 -16.95 -12.35 -13.80
C ASP A 174 -15.83 -11.84 -12.90
N MET A 175 -16.12 -10.78 -12.14
CA MET A 175 -15.23 -10.21 -11.13
C MET A 175 -15.38 -10.91 -9.76
N LEU A 176 -16.62 -11.24 -9.35
CA LEU A 176 -16.90 -11.75 -8.00
C LEU A 176 -16.73 -13.27 -7.86
N ASP A 177 -17.07 -14.07 -8.89
CA ASP A 177 -16.99 -15.54 -8.87
C ASP A 177 -15.57 -16.04 -8.55
N PRO A 178 -14.49 -15.53 -9.18
CA PRO A 178 -13.13 -15.99 -8.88
C PRO A 178 -12.76 -15.75 -7.41
N TRP A 179 -13.10 -14.58 -6.87
CA TRP A 179 -12.81 -14.25 -5.47
C TRP A 179 -13.65 -15.06 -4.49
N SER A 180 -14.94 -15.27 -4.78
CA SER A 180 -15.78 -16.08 -3.92
C SER A 180 -15.25 -17.51 -3.85
N ARG A 181 -14.86 -18.11 -4.98
CA ARG A 181 -14.26 -19.45 -5.02
C ARG A 181 -12.94 -19.50 -4.26
N HIS A 182 -12.07 -18.50 -4.46
CA HIS A 182 -10.77 -18.41 -3.80
C HIS A 182 -10.91 -18.31 -2.28
N LEU A 183 -11.89 -17.55 -1.78
CA LEU A 183 -12.09 -17.27 -0.36
C LEU A 183 -12.95 -18.31 0.37
N THR A 184 -13.58 -19.27 -0.31
CA THR A 184 -14.45 -20.29 0.31
C THR A 184 -13.77 -21.04 1.45
N SER A 185 -12.49 -21.37 1.32
CA SER A 185 -11.73 -22.15 2.30
C SER A 185 -10.53 -21.38 2.87
N ARG A 186 -10.59 -20.04 2.85
CA ARG A 186 -9.48 -19.18 3.29
C ARG A 186 -9.95 -18.10 4.23
N GLU A 187 -9.16 -17.82 5.24
CA GLU A 187 -9.43 -16.71 6.15
C GLU A 187 -9.05 -15.36 5.52
N TRP A 188 -7.94 -15.33 4.80
CA TRP A 188 -7.36 -14.17 4.14
C TRP A 188 -6.94 -14.53 2.72
N ALA A 189 -6.63 -13.53 1.89
CA ALA A 189 -6.34 -13.74 0.48
C ALA A 189 -5.21 -14.78 0.26
N LEU A 190 -4.12 -14.69 1.03
CA LEU A 190 -2.98 -15.60 0.91
C LEU A 190 -3.17 -16.94 1.66
N GLY A 191 -4.21 -17.09 2.49
CA GLY A 191 -4.41 -18.28 3.33
C GLY A 191 -4.91 -17.89 4.72
N ASP A 192 -4.25 -18.35 5.78
CA ASP A 192 -4.71 -18.11 7.16
C ASP A 192 -4.14 -16.83 7.78
N ARG A 193 -3.26 -16.12 7.06
CA ARG A 193 -2.59 -14.91 7.55
C ARG A 193 -2.97 -13.70 6.72
N LEU A 194 -3.36 -12.64 7.42
CA LEU A 194 -3.60 -11.32 6.84
C LEU A 194 -2.30 -10.71 6.30
N THR A 195 -2.35 -10.23 5.06
CA THR A 195 -1.25 -9.58 4.35
C THR A 195 -1.64 -8.20 3.86
N TYR A 196 -0.69 -7.44 3.29
CA TYR A 196 -1.01 -6.14 2.72
C TYR A 196 -2.03 -6.21 1.55
N VAL A 197 -2.16 -7.37 0.89
CA VAL A 197 -3.12 -7.57 -0.21
C VAL A 197 -4.57 -7.55 0.29
N ASP A 198 -4.83 -7.99 1.51
CA ASP A 198 -6.17 -8.00 2.09
C ASP A 198 -6.77 -6.58 2.20
N PHE A 199 -5.92 -5.56 2.39
CA PHE A 199 -6.35 -4.16 2.40
C PHE A 199 -6.76 -3.65 1.02
N VAL A 200 -6.13 -4.16 -0.05
CA VAL A 200 -6.49 -3.85 -1.43
C VAL A 200 -7.77 -4.58 -1.81
N LEU A 201 -7.85 -5.88 -1.47
CA LEU A 201 -8.99 -6.72 -1.77
C LEU A 201 -10.25 -6.25 -1.03
N TYR A 202 -10.15 -5.90 0.25
CA TYR A 202 -11.24 -5.31 1.01
C TYR A 202 -11.82 -4.08 0.29
N GLU A 203 -10.96 -3.13 -0.10
CA GLU A 203 -11.41 -1.92 -0.80
C GLU A 203 -12.03 -2.24 -2.15
N GLY A 204 -11.44 -3.15 -2.92
CA GLY A 204 -12.02 -3.64 -4.16
C GLY A 204 -13.44 -4.19 -3.95
N LEU A 205 -13.60 -5.14 -3.04
CA LEU A 205 -14.89 -5.76 -2.73
C LEU A 205 -15.91 -4.78 -2.14
N ASP A 206 -15.48 -3.87 -1.26
CA ASP A 206 -16.40 -2.88 -0.69
C ASP A 206 -16.88 -1.86 -1.73
N TRP A 207 -16.04 -1.48 -2.70
CA TRP A 207 -16.50 -0.65 -3.81
C TRP A 207 -17.59 -1.37 -4.62
N HIS A 208 -17.48 -2.69 -4.79
CA HIS A 208 -18.52 -3.50 -5.45
C HIS A 208 -19.78 -3.62 -4.58
N ARG A 209 -19.63 -3.72 -3.26
CA ARG A 209 -20.74 -3.68 -2.29
C ARG A 209 -21.51 -2.37 -2.39
N GLU A 210 -20.82 -1.24 -2.52
CA GLU A 210 -21.45 0.08 -2.68
C GLU A 210 -22.01 0.28 -4.11
N PHE A 211 -21.41 -0.32 -5.13
CA PHE A 211 -21.87 -0.21 -6.53
C PHE A 211 -23.15 -1.03 -6.79
N LYS A 212 -23.17 -2.28 -6.34
CA LYS A 212 -24.24 -3.25 -6.62
C LYS A 212 -24.43 -4.19 -5.42
N PRO A 213 -25.01 -3.69 -4.30
CA PRO A 213 -25.09 -4.43 -3.04
C PRO A 213 -25.78 -5.78 -3.15
N GLU A 214 -26.84 -5.86 -3.95
CA GLU A 214 -27.59 -7.09 -4.19
C GLU A 214 -26.73 -8.16 -4.89
N ALA A 215 -25.79 -7.78 -5.75
CA ALA A 215 -24.92 -8.73 -6.42
C ALA A 215 -23.89 -9.32 -5.45
N LEU A 216 -23.26 -8.49 -4.63
CA LEU A 216 -22.28 -8.96 -3.64
C LEU A 216 -22.93 -9.81 -2.54
N ALA A 217 -24.17 -9.49 -2.14
CA ALA A 217 -24.91 -10.24 -1.14
C ALA A 217 -25.18 -11.71 -1.53
N MET A 218 -25.14 -12.05 -2.83
CA MET A 218 -25.28 -13.44 -3.31
C MET A 218 -24.05 -14.32 -3.01
N TYR A 219 -22.95 -13.74 -2.52
CA TYR A 219 -21.70 -14.44 -2.24
C TYR A 219 -21.37 -14.46 -0.74
N PRO A 220 -21.90 -15.42 0.04
CA PRO A 220 -21.60 -15.54 1.46
C PRO A 220 -20.10 -15.52 1.81
N PRO A 221 -19.18 -16.16 1.06
CA PRO A 221 -17.75 -16.06 1.33
C PRO A 221 -17.22 -14.62 1.31
N LEU A 222 -17.68 -13.80 0.36
CA LEU A 222 -17.27 -12.40 0.23
C LEU A 222 -17.84 -11.53 1.35
N VAL A 223 -19.11 -11.75 1.70
CA VAL A 223 -19.77 -11.05 2.82
C VAL A 223 -19.06 -11.36 4.14
N HIS A 224 -18.72 -12.63 4.38
CA HIS A 224 -17.98 -13.03 5.57
C HIS A 224 -16.56 -12.45 5.59
N TYR A 225 -15.88 -12.42 4.45
CA TYR A 225 -14.54 -11.80 4.33
C TYR A 225 -14.57 -10.31 4.67
N LEU A 226 -15.49 -9.53 4.10
CA LEU A 226 -15.66 -8.10 4.40
C LEU A 226 -15.93 -7.87 5.88
N ARG A 227 -16.85 -8.64 6.47
CA ARG A 227 -17.18 -8.53 7.90
C ARG A 227 -15.97 -8.84 8.77
N ARG A 228 -15.20 -9.88 8.45
CA ARG A 228 -13.99 -10.26 9.21
C ARG A 228 -12.97 -9.11 9.22
N PHE A 229 -12.76 -8.47 8.06
CA PHE A 229 -11.87 -7.31 7.96
C PHE A 229 -12.39 -6.12 8.79
N GLU A 230 -13.69 -5.83 8.73
CA GLU A 230 -14.35 -4.76 9.49
C GLU A 230 -14.34 -4.97 11.01
N GLU A 231 -14.25 -6.21 11.47
CA GLU A 231 -14.19 -6.57 12.89
C GLU A 231 -12.76 -6.51 13.47
N LEU A 232 -11.73 -6.27 12.66
CA LEU A 232 -10.36 -6.09 13.15
C LEU A 232 -10.32 -4.88 14.13
N PRO A 233 -9.82 -5.01 15.38
CA PRO A 233 -10.08 -4.04 16.45
C PRO A 233 -9.82 -2.57 16.08
N ASN A 234 -8.62 -2.25 15.60
CA ASN A 234 -8.26 -0.88 15.23
C ASN A 234 -9.01 -0.38 13.99
N VAL A 235 -9.34 -1.28 13.05
CA VAL A 235 -10.10 -0.93 11.84
C VAL A 235 -11.55 -0.64 12.20
N LYS A 236 -12.16 -1.47 13.08
CA LYS A 236 -13.51 -1.30 13.60
C LYS A 236 -13.67 0.05 14.29
N GLU A 237 -12.74 0.39 15.19
CA GLU A 237 -12.72 1.68 15.87
C GLU A 237 -12.57 2.85 14.88
N TYR A 238 -11.64 2.72 13.93
CA TYR A 238 -11.42 3.74 12.91
C TYR A 238 -12.66 3.96 12.03
N PHE A 239 -13.33 2.89 11.58
CA PHE A 239 -14.54 2.96 10.75
C PHE A 239 -15.74 3.58 11.49
N ALA A 240 -15.76 3.52 12.81
CA ALA A 240 -16.75 4.20 13.64
C ALA A 240 -16.41 5.68 13.92
N SER A 241 -15.22 6.14 13.56
CA SER A 241 -14.74 7.51 13.84
C SER A 241 -14.96 8.47 12.66
N ASP A 242 -14.98 9.77 12.96
CA ASP A 242 -15.08 10.84 11.95
C ASP A 242 -13.86 10.92 11.02
N LYS A 243 -12.77 10.21 11.34
CA LYS A 243 -11.57 10.14 10.49
C LYS A 243 -11.77 9.20 9.30
N PHE A 244 -12.71 8.26 9.38
CA PHE A 244 -13.02 7.37 8.26
C PHE A 244 -13.97 8.05 7.28
N LYS A 245 -13.55 8.10 6.01
CA LYS A 245 -14.39 8.63 4.93
C LYS A 245 -14.90 7.48 4.07
N LYS A 246 -16.14 7.08 4.32
CA LYS A 246 -16.85 6.11 3.48
C LYS A 246 -17.09 6.66 2.06
N TRP A 247 -17.40 7.96 1.96
CA TRP A 247 -17.61 8.71 0.73
C TRP A 247 -16.90 10.08 0.80
N PRO A 248 -16.51 10.67 -0.35
CA PRO A 248 -16.59 10.12 -1.70
C PRO A 248 -15.57 8.99 -1.93
N ILE A 249 -15.98 7.97 -2.69
CA ILE A 249 -15.12 6.86 -3.10
C ILE A 249 -14.07 7.36 -4.11
N THR A 250 -14.50 8.16 -5.08
CA THR A 250 -13.68 8.67 -6.19
C THR A 250 -13.67 10.20 -6.20
N GLY A 251 -12.69 10.79 -6.91
CA GLY A 251 -12.65 12.24 -7.12
C GLY A 251 -13.75 12.74 -8.05
N PRO A 252 -13.96 14.08 -8.12
CA PRO A 252 -15.04 14.70 -8.89
C PRO A 252 -15.05 14.41 -10.38
N LEU A 253 -13.91 14.01 -10.94
CA LEU A 253 -13.77 13.65 -12.34
C LEU A 253 -14.26 12.22 -12.66
N ARG A 254 -14.86 11.52 -11.69
CA ARG A 254 -15.48 10.20 -11.87
C ARG A 254 -16.97 10.30 -11.56
N PRO A 255 -17.86 10.09 -12.55
CA PRO A 255 -19.30 10.10 -12.36
C PRO A 255 -19.81 9.18 -11.24
N TRP A 256 -19.27 7.97 -11.15
CA TRP A 256 -19.60 7.06 -10.04
C TRP A 256 -18.57 7.20 -8.91
N GLY A 257 -19.07 7.23 -7.67
CA GLY A 257 -18.24 7.28 -6.47
C GLY A 257 -17.99 8.70 -5.92
N HIS A 258 -18.32 9.76 -6.67
CA HIS A 258 -18.11 11.14 -6.20
C HIS A 258 -19.26 11.68 -5.34
N ILE A 259 -20.50 11.38 -5.73
CA ILE A 259 -21.72 11.75 -5.00
C ILE A 259 -22.47 10.43 -4.73
N LYS A 260 -23.06 10.33 -3.54
CA LYS A 260 -23.81 9.15 -3.11
C LYS A 260 -25.22 9.14 -3.72
#